data_AF-A0A0D7A859-F1
#
_entry.id   AF-A0A0D7A859-F1
#
_cell.length_a   1.000
_cell.length_b   1.000
_cell.length_c   1.000
_cell.angle_alpha   90.00
_cell.angle_beta   90.00
_cell.angle_gamma   90.00
#
_symmetry.space_group_name_H-M   'P 1'
#
loop_
_entity.id
_entity.type
_entity.pdbx_description
1 polymer ?
#
loop_
_entity_poly.entity_id
_entity_poly.type
_entity_poly.pdbx_seq_one_letter_code
_entity_poly.pdbx_strand_id
1 'polypeptide(L)'
;MRNGLFASFLLLFVPLCVAASNRTIDDTEGDSVTGAVPSYSPSGSWDNADCVGCYIVPSKSEAFDGTWTAATYSPSLTDMSIKFSFTGTAIYIYFIIANQVEDATTETACNFTLDGTLEGSYEHEPADTTDLYY
;
A
#
# COMPACT_ATOMS: atom_id res chain seq x y z
N MET A 1 -51.91 -39.49 24.41
CA MET A 1 -51.37 -38.12 24.55
C MET A 1 -49.86 -38.26 24.62
N ARG A 2 -49.13 -37.79 23.60
CA ARG A 2 -47.70 -38.09 23.41
C ARG A 2 -46.90 -36.82 23.72
N ASN A 3 -46.25 -36.78 24.88
CA ASN A 3 -45.45 -35.64 25.32
C ASN A 3 -44.15 -35.58 24.51
N GLY A 4 -44.02 -34.58 23.64
CA GLY A 4 -42.77 -34.24 22.96
C GLY A 4 -41.91 -33.36 23.85
N LEU A 5 -40.74 -33.85 24.25
CA LEU A 5 -39.68 -33.06 24.88
C LEU A 5 -39.07 -32.14 23.81
N PHE A 6 -39.35 -30.83 23.89
CA PHE A 6 -38.64 -29.82 23.12
C PHE A 6 -37.27 -29.57 23.77
N ALA A 7 -36.20 -30.09 23.15
CA ALA A 7 -34.84 -29.72 23.51
C ALA A 7 -34.57 -28.30 23.00
N SER A 8 -34.51 -27.32 23.91
CA SER A 8 -34.12 -25.95 23.59
C SER A 8 -32.61 -25.93 23.31
N PHE A 9 -32.23 -25.71 22.05
CA PHE A 9 -30.83 -25.57 21.63
C PHE A 9 -30.38 -24.13 21.96
N LEU A 10 -29.69 -23.96 23.08
CA LEU A 10 -29.13 -22.68 23.49
C LEU A 10 -28.00 -22.30 22.53
N LEU A 11 -28.27 -21.42 21.56
CA LEU A 11 -27.25 -20.81 20.70
C LEU A 11 -26.40 -19.87 21.56
N LEU A 12 -25.30 -20.38 22.10
CA LEU A 12 -24.25 -19.58 22.72
C LEU A 12 -23.61 -18.70 21.63
N PHE A 13 -23.99 -17.42 21.59
CA PHE A 13 -23.24 -16.40 20.86
C PHE A 13 -21.88 -16.25 21.54
N VAL A 14 -20.89 -17.01 21.10
CA VAL A 14 -19.49 -16.78 21.48
C VAL A 14 -19.09 -15.48 20.79
N PRO A 15 -18.77 -14.39 21.52
CA PRO A 15 -18.26 -13.19 20.89
C PRO A 15 -16.95 -13.55 20.20
N LEU A 16 -16.93 -13.38 18.87
CA LEU A 16 -15.70 -13.43 18.09
C LEU A 16 -14.83 -12.24 18.49
N CYS A 17 -13.98 -12.44 19.49
CA CYS A 17 -12.88 -11.53 19.76
C CYS A 17 -11.86 -11.68 18.63
N VAL A 18 -12.00 -10.86 17.59
CA VAL A 18 -10.94 -10.70 16.59
C VAL A 18 -9.82 -9.92 17.27
N ALA A 19 -8.72 -10.58 17.57
CA ALA A 19 -7.53 -9.92 18.09
C ALA A 19 -6.97 -8.97 17.02
N ALA A 20 -6.50 -7.80 17.45
CA ALA A 20 -5.79 -6.89 16.55
C ALA A 20 -4.51 -7.58 16.04
N SER A 21 -4.29 -7.51 14.74
CA SER A 21 -3.10 -8.07 14.08
C SER A 21 -2.52 -7.03 13.13
N ASN A 22 -1.20 -6.91 13.12
CA ASN A 22 -0.52 -6.18 12.05
C ASN A 22 -0.41 -7.09 10.83
N ARG A 23 -0.65 -6.54 9.66
CA ARG A 23 -0.50 -7.21 8.37
C ARG A 23 0.34 -6.32 7.47
N THR A 24 1.26 -6.95 6.75
CA THR A 24 2.02 -6.25 5.72
C THR A 24 1.32 -6.44 4.39
N ILE A 25 1.29 -5.38 3.60
CA ILE A 25 0.71 -5.33 2.26
C ILE A 25 1.84 -4.83 1.36
N ASP A 26 2.50 -5.77 0.72
CA ASP A 26 3.55 -5.49 -0.23
C ASP A 26 2.95 -5.02 -1.57
N ASP A 27 3.68 -4.20 -2.33
CA ASP A 27 3.21 -3.70 -3.62
C ASP A 27 3.10 -4.80 -4.69
N THR A 28 3.94 -5.83 -4.58
CA THR A 28 4.06 -6.95 -5.53
C THR A 28 3.44 -8.23 -4.97
N GLU A 29 3.78 -8.60 -3.73
CA GLU A 29 3.31 -9.84 -3.08
C GLU A 29 1.95 -9.67 -2.37
N GLY A 30 1.52 -8.42 -2.14
CA GLY A 30 0.20 -8.10 -1.60
C GLY A 30 0.06 -8.29 -0.09
N ASP A 31 -1.19 -8.29 0.38
CA ASP A 31 -1.54 -8.56 1.77
C ASP A 31 -1.12 -9.98 2.17
N SER A 32 -0.23 -10.07 3.15
CA SER A 32 0.29 -11.31 3.74
C SER A 32 -0.75 -12.38 4.12
N VAL A 33 -2.03 -12.03 4.27
CA VAL A 33 -3.13 -12.95 4.59
C VAL A 33 -4.01 -13.26 3.38
N THR A 34 -4.33 -12.25 2.57
CA THR A 34 -5.33 -12.39 1.49
C THR A 34 -4.74 -12.51 0.10
N GLY A 35 -3.46 -12.13 -0.07
CA GLY A 35 -2.78 -12.00 -1.36
C GLY A 35 -3.33 -10.85 -2.22
N ALA A 36 -4.18 -9.98 -1.67
CA ALA A 36 -4.69 -8.83 -2.40
C ALA A 36 -3.55 -7.82 -2.62
N VAL A 37 -3.36 -7.38 -3.85
CA VAL A 37 -2.34 -6.38 -4.22
C VAL A 37 -2.98 -5.00 -4.45
N PRO A 38 -2.23 -3.90 -4.26
CA PRO A 38 -2.67 -2.58 -4.65
C PRO A 38 -2.95 -2.48 -6.15
N SER A 39 -3.88 -1.58 -6.51
CA SER A 39 -4.17 -1.24 -7.90
C SER A 39 -3.58 0.11 -8.26
N TYR A 40 -2.98 0.18 -9.44
CA TYR A 40 -2.23 1.33 -9.91
C TYR A 40 -2.90 1.96 -11.14
N SER A 41 -3.04 3.28 -11.14
CA SER A 41 -3.62 4.06 -12.23
C SER A 41 -2.67 5.21 -12.59
N PRO A 42 -2.48 5.55 -13.88
CA PRO A 42 -3.01 4.85 -15.04
C PRO A 42 -2.29 3.52 -15.27
N SER A 43 -3.00 2.54 -15.82
CA SER A 43 -2.40 1.24 -16.15
C SER A 43 -1.29 1.43 -17.20
N GLY A 44 -0.15 0.77 -16.99
CA GLY A 44 1.01 0.83 -17.90
C GLY A 44 1.95 2.03 -17.69
N SER A 45 1.71 2.86 -16.66
CA SER A 45 2.61 3.95 -16.28
C SER A 45 3.44 3.67 -15.03
N TRP A 46 3.31 2.46 -14.47
CA TRP A 46 3.98 2.03 -13.25
C TRP A 46 4.90 0.86 -13.58
N ASP A 47 6.15 0.99 -13.17
CA ASP A 47 7.21 0.01 -13.37
C ASP A 47 7.56 -0.64 -12.03
N ASN A 48 7.93 -1.92 -12.08
CA ASN A 48 8.36 -2.68 -10.91
C ASN A 48 9.88 -2.61 -10.72
N ALA A 49 10.37 -3.35 -9.73
CA ALA A 49 11.79 -3.45 -9.40
C ALA A 49 12.71 -4.04 -10.50
N ASP A 50 12.16 -4.55 -11.60
CA ASP A 50 12.91 -5.06 -12.76
C ASP A 50 12.96 -4.06 -13.93
N CYS A 51 12.55 -2.81 -13.70
CA CYS A 51 12.56 -1.76 -14.71
C CYS A 51 13.93 -1.62 -15.39
N VAL A 52 13.91 -1.64 -16.73
CA VAL A 52 15.08 -1.35 -17.56
C VAL A 52 14.99 0.07 -18.07
N GLY A 53 15.94 0.92 -17.67
CA GLY A 53 16.00 2.32 -18.09
C GLY A 53 15.35 3.31 -17.12
N CYS A 54 14.88 2.85 -15.96
CA CYS A 54 14.52 3.74 -14.86
C CYS A 54 15.78 4.45 -14.32
N TYR A 55 15.68 5.74 -14.04
CA TYR A 55 16.76 6.52 -13.42
C TYR A 55 16.91 6.22 -11.93
N ILE A 56 15.78 6.11 -11.22
CA ILE A 56 15.75 5.80 -9.79
C ILE A 56 15.67 4.28 -9.64
N VAL A 57 16.76 3.66 -9.18
CA VAL A 57 16.84 2.21 -8.98
C VAL A 57 17.29 1.93 -7.54
N PRO A 58 16.35 1.80 -6.59
CA PRO A 58 16.65 1.43 -5.22
C PRO A 58 17.38 0.08 -5.10
N SER A 59 18.02 -0.11 -3.96
CA SER A 59 18.65 -1.38 -3.59
C SER A 59 17.58 -2.41 -3.20
N LYS A 60 17.49 -3.50 -3.96
CA LYS A 60 16.60 -4.64 -3.63
C LYS A 60 16.87 -5.25 -2.25
N SER A 61 18.08 -5.12 -1.69
CA SER A 61 18.35 -5.65 -0.35
C SER A 61 17.84 -4.75 0.78
N GLU A 62 17.46 -3.51 0.48
CA GLU A 62 16.96 -2.53 1.45
C GLU A 62 15.43 -2.37 1.36
N ALA A 63 14.84 -2.66 0.20
CA ALA A 63 13.40 -2.72 0.03
C ALA A 63 12.78 -3.92 0.77
N PHE A 64 11.56 -3.74 1.29
CA PHE A 64 10.78 -4.85 1.86
C PHE A 64 10.54 -5.90 0.79
N ASP A 65 10.86 -7.17 1.09
CA ASP A 65 10.84 -8.31 0.17
C ASP A 65 11.54 -8.10 -1.21
N GLY A 66 12.38 -7.06 -1.32
CA GLY A 66 13.11 -6.72 -2.54
C GLY A 66 12.24 -6.20 -3.68
N THR A 67 11.04 -5.71 -3.36
CA THR A 67 10.02 -5.25 -4.31
C THR A 67 9.69 -3.77 -4.12
N TRP A 68 9.31 -3.14 -5.23
CA TRP A 68 8.67 -1.83 -5.25
C TRP A 68 8.02 -1.63 -6.61
N THR A 69 7.02 -0.75 -6.63
CA THR A 69 6.33 -0.29 -7.84
C THR A 69 6.35 1.23 -7.82
N ALA A 70 6.85 1.84 -8.89
CA ALA A 70 7.10 3.27 -8.97
C ALA A 70 6.63 3.85 -10.30
N ALA A 71 6.37 5.15 -10.30
CA ALA A 71 6.03 5.92 -11.48
C ALA A 71 6.49 7.36 -11.30
N THR A 72 6.85 8.02 -12.40
CA THR A 72 7.11 9.46 -12.41
C THR A 72 5.86 10.19 -12.88
N TYR A 73 5.39 11.14 -12.06
CA TYR A 73 4.25 11.96 -12.43
C TYR A 73 4.61 12.82 -13.66
N SER A 74 3.67 12.91 -14.60
CA SER A 74 3.74 13.85 -15.71
C SER A 74 2.43 14.64 -15.75
N PRO A 75 2.48 15.97 -15.97
CA PRO A 75 1.26 16.78 -16.11
C PRO A 75 0.31 16.35 -17.24
N SER A 76 0.79 15.54 -18.20
CA SER A 76 -0.06 14.97 -19.24
C SER A 76 -0.88 13.76 -18.76
N LEU A 77 -0.53 13.17 -17.62
CA LEU A 77 -1.30 12.11 -16.99
C LEU A 77 -2.42 12.74 -16.17
N THR A 78 -3.65 12.24 -16.35
CA THR A 78 -4.84 12.81 -15.70
C THR A 78 -4.89 12.54 -14.19
N ASP A 79 -4.36 11.40 -13.75
CA ASP A 79 -4.29 10.99 -12.34
C ASP A 79 -3.22 9.88 -12.21
N MET A 80 -2.40 9.95 -11.16
CA MET A 80 -1.44 8.91 -10.79
C MET A 80 -1.75 8.47 -9.36
N SER A 81 -2.40 7.32 -9.22
CA SER A 81 -2.98 6.89 -7.95
C SER A 81 -2.76 5.40 -7.65
N ILE A 82 -2.61 5.12 -6.36
CA ILE A 82 -2.54 3.78 -5.78
C ILE A 82 -3.81 3.59 -4.94
N LYS A 83 -4.52 2.47 -5.15
CA LYS A 83 -5.75 2.15 -4.41
C LYS A 83 -5.68 0.76 -3.81
N PHE A 84 -6.04 0.67 -2.55
CA PHE A 84 -6.14 -0.57 -1.80
C PHE A 84 -7.35 -0.53 -0.85
N SER A 85 -8.06 -1.65 -0.71
CA SER A 85 -9.17 -1.78 0.23
C SER A 85 -8.78 -2.73 1.35
N PHE A 86 -8.87 -2.25 2.60
CA PHE A 86 -8.51 -3.04 3.78
C PHE A 86 -9.64 -3.01 4.82
N THR A 87 -9.65 -3.99 5.72
CA THR A 87 -10.50 -3.98 6.92
C THR A 87 -9.60 -3.91 8.14
N GLY A 88 -9.57 -2.76 8.79
CA GLY A 88 -8.70 -2.51 9.94
C GLY A 88 -9.03 -1.19 10.63
N THR A 89 -8.23 -0.84 11.63
CA THR A 89 -8.38 0.41 12.41
C THR A 89 -7.29 1.44 12.12
N ALA A 90 -6.24 1.04 11.41
CA ALA A 90 -5.12 1.89 11.02
C ALA A 90 -4.44 1.31 9.77
N ILE A 91 -3.79 2.19 9.01
CA ILE A 91 -2.88 1.83 7.92
C ILE A 91 -1.63 2.72 8.04
N TYR A 92 -0.47 2.13 7.79
CA TYR A 92 0.81 2.82 7.71
C TYR A 92 1.35 2.60 6.31
N ILE A 93 1.71 3.67 5.61
CA ILE A 93 2.17 3.62 4.23
C ILE A 93 3.64 3.99 4.23
N TYR A 94 4.45 3.15 3.58
CA TYR A 94 5.89 3.31 3.45
C TYR A 94 6.23 3.48 1.98
N PHE A 95 7.03 4.50 1.66
CA PHE A 95 7.57 4.75 0.33
C PHE A 95 9.09 4.75 0.44
N ILE A 96 9.76 4.27 -0.61
CA ILE A 96 11.17 4.57 -0.82
C ILE A 96 11.24 5.97 -1.43
N ILE A 97 11.91 6.90 -0.76
CA ILE A 97 11.98 8.31 -1.14
C ILE A 97 13.41 8.66 -1.55
N ALA A 98 13.58 9.31 -2.70
CA ALA A 98 14.89 9.70 -3.22
C ALA A 98 15.16 11.19 -3.05
N ASN A 99 16.39 11.56 -2.71
CA ASN A 99 16.90 12.93 -2.87
C ASN A 99 17.37 13.15 -4.33
N GLN A 100 18.58 13.64 -4.58
CA GLN A 100 19.05 13.89 -5.95
C GLN A 100 19.37 12.59 -6.69
N VAL A 101 18.77 12.42 -7.87
CA VAL A 101 19.14 11.41 -8.86
C VAL A 101 19.32 12.11 -10.20
N GLU A 102 20.44 11.87 -10.86
CA GLU A 102 20.76 12.49 -12.15
C GLU A 102 19.66 12.18 -13.18
N ASP A 103 19.27 13.21 -13.95
CA ASP A 103 18.24 13.14 -14.99
C ASP A 103 16.82 12.72 -14.52
N ALA A 104 16.54 12.77 -13.21
CA ALA A 104 15.24 12.42 -12.65
C ALA A 104 14.63 13.54 -11.79
N THR A 105 13.31 13.66 -11.86
CA THR A 105 12.54 14.41 -10.85
C THR A 105 12.30 13.49 -9.66
N THR A 106 12.68 13.93 -8.46
CA THR A 106 12.60 13.14 -7.23
C THR A 106 11.72 13.77 -6.14
N GLU A 107 11.18 14.95 -6.41
CA GLU A 107 10.10 15.54 -5.62
C GLU A 107 8.94 14.53 -5.51
N THR A 108 8.55 14.22 -4.27
CA THR A 108 7.47 13.27 -4.01
C THR A 108 6.37 13.95 -3.21
N ALA A 109 5.18 14.04 -3.81
CA ALA A 109 4.00 14.58 -3.15
C ALA A 109 2.82 13.62 -3.30
N CYS A 110 2.07 13.40 -2.23
CA CYS A 110 0.96 12.46 -2.18
C CYS A 110 -0.19 13.00 -1.32
N ASN A 111 -1.41 12.80 -1.77
CA ASN A 111 -2.62 12.99 -0.98
C ASN A 111 -3.19 11.64 -0.57
N PHE A 112 -3.55 11.48 0.70
CA PHE A 112 -4.13 10.26 1.25
C PHE A 112 -5.63 10.45 1.45
N THR A 113 -6.41 9.67 0.71
CA THR A 113 -7.88 9.67 0.81
C THR A 113 -8.33 8.34 1.39
N LEU A 114 -9.06 8.38 2.51
CA LEU A 114 -9.67 7.21 3.14
C LEU A 114 -11.19 7.30 2.98
N ASP A 115 -11.82 6.24 2.45
CA ASP A 115 -13.27 6.16 2.24
C ASP A 115 -13.87 7.39 1.52
N GLY A 116 -13.11 7.96 0.58
CA GLY A 116 -13.51 9.13 -0.22
C GLY A 116 -13.27 10.49 0.45
N THR A 117 -12.67 10.53 1.65
CA THR A 117 -12.34 11.76 2.38
C THR A 117 -10.82 11.96 2.43
N LEU A 118 -10.35 13.19 2.17
CA LEU A 118 -8.93 13.55 2.29
C LEU A 118 -8.55 13.59 3.78
N GLU A 119 -7.67 12.68 4.21
CA GLU A 119 -7.24 12.56 5.61
C GLU A 119 -5.84 13.16 5.84
N GLY A 120 -5.05 13.36 4.79
CA GLY A 120 -3.73 13.97 4.92
C GLY A 120 -2.97 14.05 3.61
N SER A 121 -1.77 14.62 3.70
CA SER A 121 -0.83 14.72 2.59
C SER A 121 0.60 14.51 3.08
N TYR A 122 1.48 14.16 2.15
CA TYR A 122 2.92 14.07 2.34
C TYR A 122 3.62 14.81 1.20
N GLU A 123 4.72 15.47 1.53
CA GLU A 123 5.56 16.20 0.59
C GLU A 123 7.02 16.02 1.00
N HIS A 124 7.85 15.65 0.03
CA HIS A 124 9.29 15.54 0.16
C HIS A 124 9.95 16.44 -0.89
N GLU A 125 10.64 17.45 -0.38
CA GLU A 125 11.57 18.29 -1.12
C GLU A 125 12.97 17.64 -1.08
N PRO A 126 13.54 17.24 -2.23
CA PRO A 126 14.84 16.59 -2.29
C PRO A 126 15.95 17.44 -1.67
N ALA A 127 16.65 16.90 -0.68
CA ALA A 127 17.85 17.52 -0.13
C ALA A 127 19.00 17.49 -1.15
N ASP A 128 20.04 18.29 -0.93
CA ASP A 128 21.28 18.28 -1.72
C ASP A 128 22.19 17.09 -1.33
N THR A 129 21.63 15.87 -1.43
CA THR A 129 22.31 14.59 -1.19
C THR A 129 21.84 13.58 -2.23
N THR A 130 22.49 12.41 -2.30
CA THR A 130 22.09 11.31 -3.20
C THR A 130 21.43 10.16 -2.44
N ASP A 131 21.04 10.40 -1.19
CA ASP A 131 20.51 9.36 -0.31
C ASP A 131 19.10 8.96 -0.73
N LEU A 132 18.79 7.67 -0.55
CA LEU A 132 17.44 7.14 -0.57
C LEU A 132 17.03 6.80 0.87
N TYR A 133 15.79 7.11 1.23
CA TYR A 133 15.16 6.72 2.48
C TYR A 133 14.29 5.49 2.22
N TYR A 134 14.50 4.44 3.00
CA TYR A 134 13.75 3.18 2.98
C TYR A 134 12.90 3.05 4.26
#